data_AF-C7N725-F1
#
_entry.id   AF-C7N725-F1
#
_cell.length_a   1.000
_cell.length_b   1.000
_cell.length_c   1.000
_cell.angle_alpha   90.00
_cell.angle_beta   90.00
_cell.angle_gamma   90.00
#
_symmetry.space_group_name_H-M   'P 1'
#
loop_
_entity.id
_entity.type
_entity.pdbx_description
1 polymer ?
#
loop_
_entity_poly.entity_id
_entity_poly.type
_entity_poly.pdbx_seq_one_letter_code
_entity_poly.pdbx_strand_id
1 'polypeptide(L)'
;MDDFATSSRVFEDDNDAFDFNPLEDFAFDDIDDDDDIVSGILDDGPYSIPNADNKPKFKSVSFDNAETPEERIETLFNQMPTQDDLLLGILDASQTPIFTDDLEQKVEELKQHHHSVYSPMSYCRLLERAGAIEQTNNEGLPLKEVEVEPDKVVVEGVEYWKVAAAPDVYWTATPAGLAHFQAYQPMELLRQMVQNEPQYEEIFRMVLSATAADGGESVKNIDDLVSDDPILQSPRRYAMYFIDKLERAGGIQWRGAWVAIQAGKDFLAELNA
;
A
#
# COMPACT_ATOMS: atom_id res chain seq x y z
N MET A 1 22.47 74.48 -18.66
CA MET A 1 21.18 74.21 -18.01
C MET A 1 20.30 73.73 -19.12
N ASP A 2 19.92 72.46 -19.02
CA ASP A 2 19.62 71.55 -20.11
C ASP A 2 18.37 71.92 -20.93
N ASP A 3 18.52 71.83 -22.25
CA ASP A 3 17.46 71.90 -23.24
C ASP A 3 16.71 70.56 -23.28
N PHE A 4 15.45 70.55 -22.81
CA PHE A 4 14.52 69.44 -23.04
C PHE A 4 13.71 69.70 -24.31
N ALA A 5 14.13 69.08 -25.41
CA ALA A 5 13.40 69.07 -26.67
C ALA A 5 12.14 68.18 -26.57
N THR A 6 11.00 68.77 -26.97
CA THR A 6 9.73 68.09 -27.25
C THR A 6 9.90 67.10 -28.40
N SER A 7 9.56 65.83 -28.19
CA SER A 7 9.30 64.89 -29.28
C SER A 7 7.94 64.24 -29.08
N SER A 8 7.04 64.57 -30.00
CA SER A 8 5.71 63.97 -30.17
C SER A 8 5.85 62.47 -30.44
N ARG A 9 5.42 61.62 -29.51
CA ARG A 9 5.22 60.19 -29.80
C ARG A 9 3.76 59.98 -30.17
N VAL A 10 3.57 59.64 -31.44
CA VAL A 10 2.33 59.15 -32.04
C VAL A 10 1.91 57.90 -31.26
N PHE A 11 0.64 57.85 -30.82
CA PHE A 11 0.03 56.61 -30.36
C PHE A 11 -0.32 55.78 -31.59
N GLU A 12 0.51 54.77 -31.88
CA GLU A 12 0.17 53.71 -32.84
C GLU A 12 -0.77 52.73 -32.15
N ASP A 13 -1.94 52.56 -32.77
CA ASP A 13 -3.02 51.68 -32.37
C ASP A 13 -2.72 50.28 -32.92
N ASP A 14 -1.84 49.53 -32.23
CA ASP A 14 -1.57 48.12 -32.56
C ASP A 14 -2.72 47.25 -32.02
N ASN A 15 -3.79 47.22 -32.81
CA ASN A 15 -4.92 46.31 -32.66
C ASN A 15 -4.52 44.89 -33.12
N ASP A 16 -3.61 44.25 -32.38
CA ASP A 16 -3.18 42.85 -32.58
C ASP A 16 -4.04 41.84 -31.79
N ALA A 17 -5.33 42.16 -31.58
CA ALA A 17 -6.23 41.32 -30.78
C ALA A 17 -7.23 40.48 -31.60
N PHE A 18 -7.12 40.44 -32.93
CA PHE A 18 -8.13 39.81 -33.79
C PHE A 18 -7.63 38.81 -34.83
N ASP A 19 -6.43 38.26 -34.69
CA ASP A 19 -5.93 37.21 -35.60
C ASP A 19 -5.44 35.94 -34.90
N PHE A 20 -5.90 35.68 -33.68
CA PHE A 20 -5.74 34.36 -33.07
C PHE A 20 -6.92 33.47 -33.45
N ASN A 21 -6.75 32.67 -34.50
CA ASN A 21 -7.68 31.61 -34.88
C ASN A 21 -7.25 30.27 -34.24
N PRO A 22 -7.78 29.88 -33.07
CA PRO A 22 -7.33 28.68 -32.33
C PRO A 22 -7.63 27.36 -33.04
N LEU A 23 -8.28 27.38 -34.22
CA LEU A 23 -8.61 26.20 -35.01
C LEU A 23 -7.62 25.97 -36.17
N GLU A 24 -6.77 26.93 -36.52
CA GLU A 24 -5.74 26.73 -37.56
C GLU A 24 -4.61 25.81 -37.08
N ASP A 25 -4.28 25.81 -35.78
CA ASP A 25 -3.33 24.86 -35.17
C ASP A 25 -3.85 23.40 -35.12
N PHE A 26 -5.11 23.18 -35.50
CA PHE A 26 -5.72 21.85 -35.66
C PHE A 26 -6.05 21.54 -37.13
N ALA A 27 -5.56 22.33 -38.08
CA ALA A 27 -5.58 21.92 -39.47
C ALA A 27 -4.64 20.71 -39.61
N PHE A 28 -5.22 19.52 -39.57
CA PHE A 28 -4.53 18.31 -39.97
C PHE A 28 -4.18 18.50 -41.45
N ASP A 29 -2.89 18.71 -41.74
CA ASP A 29 -2.38 18.53 -43.10
C ASP A 29 -2.93 17.19 -43.59
N ASP A 30 -3.52 17.16 -44.80
CA ASP A 30 -4.00 15.95 -45.44
C ASP A 30 -2.86 14.92 -45.44
N ILE A 31 -2.86 14.03 -44.45
CA ILE A 31 -1.95 12.89 -44.38
C ILE A 31 -2.42 11.99 -45.51
N ASP A 32 -1.55 11.82 -46.52
CA ASP A 32 -1.73 10.85 -47.59
C ASP A 32 -2.17 9.50 -46.98
N ASP A 33 -3.32 9.00 -47.44
CA ASP A 33 -4.02 7.76 -47.02
C ASP A 33 -3.21 6.48 -47.28
N ASP A 34 -1.99 6.32 -46.74
CA ASP A 34 -1.21 5.10 -46.99
C ASP A 34 -0.15 4.74 -45.92
N ASP A 35 -0.45 4.96 -44.63
CA ASP A 35 0.28 4.31 -43.54
C ASP A 35 -0.69 3.65 -42.56
N ASP A 36 -0.48 2.35 -42.32
CA ASP A 36 -1.21 1.49 -41.39
C ASP A 36 -1.51 2.21 -40.06
N ILE A 37 -2.73 2.73 -39.92
CA ILE A 37 -3.26 3.15 -38.63
C ILE A 37 -3.33 1.90 -37.77
N VAL A 38 -2.34 1.73 -36.90
CA VAL A 38 -2.41 0.81 -35.77
C VAL A 38 -3.63 1.18 -34.95
N SER A 39 -4.73 0.45 -35.21
CA SER A 39 -5.98 0.51 -34.46
C SER A 39 -5.64 0.56 -32.97
N GLY A 40 -5.94 1.71 -32.35
CA GLY A 40 -5.80 1.88 -30.92
C GLY A 40 -6.62 0.80 -30.20
N ILE A 41 -6.19 0.44 -28.99
CA ILE A 41 -6.76 -0.61 -28.10
C ILE A 41 -8.29 -0.51 -27.84
N LEU A 42 -8.96 0.48 -28.40
CA LEU A 42 -10.40 0.69 -28.34
C LEU A 42 -10.93 0.67 -29.77
N ASP A 43 -11.33 -0.51 -30.25
CA ASP A 43 -12.12 -0.63 -31.46
C ASP A 43 -13.38 0.23 -31.30
N ASP A 44 -13.47 1.29 -32.09
CA ASP A 44 -14.53 2.29 -32.04
C ASP A 44 -15.88 1.64 -32.36
N GLY A 45 -16.82 1.73 -31.42
CA GLY A 45 -18.23 1.44 -31.70
C GLY A 45 -18.78 2.47 -32.70
N PRO A 46 -20.05 2.31 -33.14
CA PRO A 46 -20.66 3.27 -34.04
C PRO A 46 -20.54 4.69 -33.47
N TYR A 47 -20.12 5.63 -34.32
CA TYR A 47 -19.88 7.04 -34.00
C TYR A 47 -18.64 7.35 -33.13
N SER A 48 -17.57 6.55 -33.19
CA SER A 48 -16.34 6.74 -32.38
C SER A 48 -16.61 6.83 -30.88
N ILE A 49 -17.64 6.10 -30.44
CA ILE A 49 -17.95 5.91 -29.02
C ILE A 49 -17.29 4.60 -28.62
N PRO A 50 -16.51 4.55 -27.53
CA PRO A 50 -15.90 3.32 -27.05
C PRO A 50 -16.96 2.22 -26.92
N ASN A 51 -16.76 1.11 -27.63
CA ASN A 51 -17.71 0.01 -27.60
C ASN A 51 -17.81 -0.53 -26.16
N ALA A 52 -19.01 -0.48 -25.58
CA ALA A 52 -19.25 -0.90 -24.21
C ALA A 52 -18.93 -2.39 -23.97
N ASP A 53 -18.99 -3.21 -25.01
CA ASP A 53 -18.61 -4.63 -24.97
C ASP A 53 -17.10 -4.84 -24.95
N ASN A 54 -16.31 -3.86 -25.42
CA ASN A 54 -14.85 -3.82 -25.38
C ASN A 54 -14.31 -3.07 -24.16
N LYS A 55 -15.14 -2.78 -23.16
CA LYS A 55 -14.65 -2.25 -21.88
C LYS A 55 -13.54 -3.19 -21.35
N PRO A 56 -12.33 -2.68 -21.06
CA PRO A 56 -11.30 -3.49 -20.46
C PRO A 56 -11.86 -4.09 -19.16
N LYS A 57 -12.01 -5.40 -19.14
CA LYS A 57 -12.45 -6.14 -17.96
C LYS A 57 -11.28 -6.17 -16.99
N PHE A 58 -11.17 -5.13 -16.18
CA PHE A 58 -10.30 -5.17 -15.01
C PHE A 58 -10.87 -6.20 -14.04
N LYS A 59 -10.38 -7.44 -14.11
CA LYS A 59 -10.62 -8.44 -13.07
C LYS A 59 -9.74 -8.09 -11.87
N SER A 60 -10.03 -7.01 -11.14
CA SER A 60 -9.66 -7.00 -9.73
C SER A 60 -10.66 -7.90 -9.03
N VAL A 61 -10.28 -9.16 -8.77
CA VAL A 61 -11.07 -10.00 -7.87
C VAL A 61 -10.99 -9.30 -6.52
N SER A 62 -12.06 -8.62 -6.11
CA SER A 62 -12.05 -8.02 -4.78
C SER A 62 -11.90 -9.15 -3.77
N PHE A 63 -11.04 -8.97 -2.77
CA PHE A 63 -10.74 -10.02 -1.79
C PHE A 63 -12.01 -10.46 -1.04
N ASP A 64 -13.06 -9.64 -1.01
CA ASP A 64 -14.35 -9.95 -0.37
C ASP A 64 -15.21 -10.97 -1.12
N ASN A 65 -14.84 -11.37 -2.35
CA ASN A 65 -15.57 -12.36 -3.13
C ASN A 65 -15.29 -13.81 -2.71
N ALA A 66 -14.26 -14.07 -1.91
CA ALA A 66 -13.95 -15.43 -1.47
C ALA A 66 -14.97 -15.91 -0.41
N GLU A 67 -15.32 -17.19 -0.48
CA GLU A 67 -16.38 -17.77 0.35
C GLU A 67 -15.96 -17.84 1.82
N THR A 68 -14.69 -18.16 2.08
CA THR A 68 -14.17 -18.36 3.44
C THR A 68 -13.37 -17.15 3.95
N PRO A 69 -13.42 -16.82 5.26
CA PRO A 69 -12.56 -15.79 5.85
C PRO A 69 -11.07 -16.03 5.57
N GLU A 70 -10.62 -17.27 5.61
CA GLU A 70 -9.23 -17.67 5.40
C GLU A 70 -8.75 -17.26 3.99
N GLU A 71 -9.52 -17.59 2.95
CA GLU A 71 -9.21 -17.22 1.56
C GLU A 71 -9.26 -15.70 1.35
N ARG A 72 -10.19 -15.00 2.02
CA ARG A 72 -10.28 -13.53 1.95
C ARG A 72 -9.04 -12.87 2.56
N ILE A 73 -8.56 -13.39 3.70
CA ILE A 73 -7.35 -12.91 4.36
C ILE A 73 -6.14 -13.13 3.45
N GLU A 74 -5.95 -14.34 2.95
CA GLU A 74 -4.83 -14.64 2.05
C GLU A 74 -4.86 -13.74 0.79
N THR A 75 -6.04 -13.54 0.20
CA THR A 75 -6.20 -12.67 -0.97
C THR A 75 -5.88 -11.20 -0.64
N LEU A 76 -6.25 -10.71 0.54
CA LEU A 76 -5.96 -9.35 1.00
C LEU A 76 -4.45 -9.11 1.09
N PHE A 77 -3.72 -10.02 1.73
CA PHE A 77 -2.26 -9.94 1.88
C PHE A 77 -1.57 -9.99 0.51
N ASN A 78 -1.98 -10.93 -0.36
CA ASN A 78 -1.45 -11.01 -1.73
C ASN A 78 -1.70 -9.74 -2.57
N GLN A 79 -2.75 -8.96 -2.27
CA GLN A 79 -3.03 -7.69 -2.94
C GLN A 79 -2.22 -6.51 -2.41
N MET A 80 -1.72 -6.58 -1.17
CA MET A 80 -1.02 -5.47 -0.52
C MET A 80 0.31 -5.90 0.12
N PRO A 81 1.24 -6.53 -0.64
CA PRO A 81 2.47 -7.09 -0.08
C PRO A 81 3.37 -6.05 0.62
N THR A 82 3.31 -4.79 0.20
CA THR A 82 4.07 -3.67 0.83
C THR A 82 3.54 -3.25 2.19
N GLN A 83 2.38 -3.76 2.60
CA GLN A 83 1.69 -3.44 3.84
C GLN A 83 1.56 -4.67 4.74
N ASP A 84 2.12 -5.81 4.35
CA ASP A 84 1.98 -7.08 5.09
C ASP A 84 2.44 -6.93 6.54
N ASP A 85 3.58 -6.30 6.78
CA ASP A 85 4.08 -6.04 8.13
C ASP A 85 3.13 -5.17 8.97
N LEU A 86 2.47 -4.20 8.35
CA LEU A 86 1.51 -3.33 9.03
C LEU A 86 0.23 -4.11 9.36
N LEU A 87 -0.25 -4.95 8.43
CA LEU A 87 -1.40 -5.82 8.66
C LEU A 87 -1.11 -6.87 9.74
N LEU A 88 0.07 -7.51 9.71
CA LEU A 88 0.54 -8.42 10.75
C LEU A 88 0.70 -7.70 12.09
N GLY A 89 1.20 -6.47 12.11
CA GLY A 89 1.31 -5.65 13.32
C GLY A 89 -0.04 -5.29 13.94
N ILE A 90 -1.08 -5.10 13.13
CA ILE A 90 -2.46 -4.94 13.60
C ILE A 90 -2.97 -6.25 14.20
N LEU A 91 -2.76 -7.38 13.51
CA LEU A 91 -3.16 -8.70 14.03
C LEU A 91 -2.49 -8.99 15.37
N ASP A 92 -1.19 -8.69 15.49
CA ASP A 92 -0.43 -8.81 16.73
C ASP A 92 -1.03 -7.97 17.87
N ALA A 93 -1.39 -6.71 17.59
CA ALA A 93 -2.05 -5.83 18.57
C ALA A 93 -3.42 -6.34 19.01
N SER A 94 -4.19 -6.91 18.08
CA SER A 94 -5.56 -7.37 18.30
C SER A 94 -5.66 -8.79 18.87
N GLN A 95 -4.55 -9.45 19.21
CA GLN A 95 -4.57 -10.74 19.91
C GLN A 95 -5.32 -10.66 21.24
N THR A 96 -5.31 -9.48 21.89
CA THR A 96 -6.16 -9.13 23.03
C THR A 96 -7.06 -7.96 22.64
N PRO A 97 -8.27 -7.85 23.20
CA PRO A 97 -9.15 -6.70 22.94
C PRO A 97 -8.41 -5.37 23.17
N ILE A 98 -8.29 -4.56 22.11
CA ILE A 98 -7.62 -3.26 22.14
C ILE A 98 -8.63 -2.15 21.86
N PHE A 99 -8.60 -1.08 22.66
CA PHE A 99 -9.50 0.05 22.48
C PHE A 99 -9.20 0.77 21.15
N THR A 100 -10.24 1.33 20.52
CA THR A 100 -10.10 1.93 19.17
C THR A 100 -9.04 3.03 19.11
N ASP A 101 -8.99 3.93 20.09
CA ASP A 101 -8.00 5.03 20.10
C ASP A 101 -6.57 4.51 20.25
N ASP A 102 -6.36 3.51 21.11
CA ASP A 102 -5.05 2.88 21.33
C ASP A 102 -4.58 2.14 20.07
N LEU A 103 -5.51 1.47 19.38
CA LEU A 103 -5.22 0.80 18.12
C LEU A 103 -4.85 1.82 17.04
N GLU A 104 -5.61 2.91 16.91
CA GLU A 104 -5.34 3.97 15.93
C GLU A 104 -3.95 4.56 16.13
N GLN A 105 -3.55 4.84 17.37
CA GLN A 105 -2.20 5.30 17.68
C GLN A 105 -1.14 4.28 17.26
N LYS A 106 -1.33 2.99 17.58
CA LYS A 106 -0.37 1.93 17.23
C LYS A 106 -0.23 1.77 15.71
N VAL A 107 -1.33 1.87 14.96
CA VAL A 107 -1.28 1.82 13.49
C VAL A 107 -0.59 3.05 12.90
N GLU A 108 -0.80 4.24 13.48
CA GLU A 108 -0.10 5.45 13.04
C GLU A 108 1.41 5.34 13.26
N GLU A 109 1.84 4.75 14.38
CA GLU A 109 3.25 4.44 14.65
C GLU A 109 3.83 3.45 13.63
N LEU A 110 3.13 2.35 13.34
CA LEU A 110 3.55 1.38 12.32
C LEU A 110 3.64 2.02 10.93
N LYS A 111 2.72 2.94 10.61
CA LYS A 111 2.63 3.60 9.30
C LYS A 111 3.74 4.64 9.06
N GLN A 112 4.48 5.11 10.07
CA GLN A 112 5.44 6.22 9.92
C GLN A 112 6.42 6.07 8.74
N HIS A 113 6.75 4.84 8.36
CA HIS A 113 7.66 4.54 7.26
C HIS A 113 6.97 4.01 5.98
N HIS A 114 5.64 3.91 5.98
CA HIS A 114 4.84 3.52 4.82
C HIS A 114 4.24 4.73 4.11
N HIS A 115 4.51 4.86 2.82
CA HIS A 115 3.87 5.87 1.96
C HIS A 115 2.48 5.39 1.52
N SER A 116 1.51 5.45 2.43
CA SER A 116 0.12 5.04 2.16
C SER A 116 -0.88 6.16 2.43
N VAL A 117 -1.87 6.27 1.54
CA VAL A 117 -3.00 7.22 1.65
C VAL A 117 -4.07 6.71 2.61
N TYR A 118 -4.06 5.41 2.95
CA TYR A 118 -5.02 4.82 3.87
C TYR A 118 -4.87 5.39 5.28
N SER A 119 -6.00 5.74 5.90
CA SER A 119 -6.04 6.08 7.34
C SER A 119 -5.84 4.82 8.19
N PRO A 120 -5.40 4.93 9.45
CA PRO A 120 -5.35 3.81 10.39
C PRO A 120 -6.63 2.94 10.37
N MET A 121 -7.78 3.59 10.50
CA MET A 121 -9.08 2.91 10.47
C MET A 121 -9.43 2.27 9.13
N SER A 122 -8.84 2.72 8.02
CA SER A 122 -9.01 2.05 6.74
C SER A 122 -8.40 0.65 6.75
N TYR A 123 -7.25 0.46 7.39
CA TYR A 123 -6.63 -0.86 7.52
C TYR A 123 -7.47 -1.78 8.42
N CYS A 124 -7.96 -1.26 9.55
CA CYS A 124 -8.86 -2.01 10.42
C CYS A 124 -10.12 -2.48 9.67
N ARG A 125 -10.74 -1.60 8.86
CA ARG A 125 -11.91 -1.96 8.03
C ARG A 125 -11.59 -2.97 6.94
N LEU A 126 -10.39 -2.95 6.37
CA LEU A 126 -9.96 -3.96 5.38
C LEU A 126 -9.84 -5.34 6.03
N LEU A 127 -9.20 -5.41 7.20
CA LEU A 127 -9.09 -6.63 7.99
C LEU A 127 -10.44 -7.12 8.49
N GLU A 128 -11.34 -6.23 8.91
CA GLU A 128 -12.71 -6.56 9.30
C GLU A 128 -13.49 -7.17 8.13
N ARG A 129 -13.40 -6.57 6.94
CA ARG A 129 -14.04 -7.09 5.72
C ARG A 129 -13.47 -8.43 5.28
N ALA A 130 -12.17 -8.66 5.47
CA ALA A 130 -11.56 -9.96 5.24
C ALA A 130 -12.06 -11.00 6.26
N GLY A 131 -12.43 -10.54 7.46
CA GLY A 131 -12.82 -11.39 8.59
C GLY A 131 -11.64 -11.75 9.50
N ALA A 132 -10.55 -10.97 9.46
CA ALA A 132 -9.35 -11.17 10.25
C ALA A 132 -9.47 -10.59 11.68
N ILE A 133 -10.18 -9.45 11.80
CA ILE A 133 -10.47 -8.80 13.07
C ILE A 133 -11.96 -8.46 13.14
N GLU A 134 -12.47 -8.22 14.34
CA GLU A 134 -13.85 -7.79 14.55
C GLU A 134 -13.96 -6.78 15.69
N GLN A 135 -15.05 -6.00 15.69
CA GLN A 135 -15.37 -5.07 16.76
C GLN A 135 -16.00 -5.81 17.95
N THR A 136 -15.36 -5.70 19.11
CA THR A 136 -15.71 -6.39 20.35
C THR A 136 -15.84 -5.44 21.53
N ASN A 137 -16.40 -5.91 22.63
CA ASN A 137 -16.34 -5.22 23.91
C ASN A 137 -14.98 -5.48 24.59
N ASN A 138 -14.80 -4.92 25.79
CA ASN A 138 -13.59 -5.13 26.60
C ASN A 138 -13.30 -6.61 26.95
N GLU A 139 -14.29 -7.49 26.88
CA GLU A 139 -14.19 -8.93 27.16
C GLU A 139 -13.97 -9.76 25.87
N GLY A 140 -13.96 -9.13 24.69
CA GLY A 140 -13.80 -9.81 23.41
C GLY A 140 -15.10 -10.39 22.82
N LEU A 141 -16.27 -10.01 23.35
CA LEU A 141 -17.56 -10.39 22.78
C LEU A 141 -17.93 -9.47 21.61
N PRO A 142 -18.37 -9.99 20.46
CA PRO A 142 -18.74 -9.18 19.31
C PRO A 142 -19.82 -8.14 19.64
N LEU A 143 -19.61 -6.88 19.24
CA LEU A 143 -20.57 -5.79 19.50
C LEU A 143 -21.95 -6.04 18.89
N LYS A 144 -22.01 -6.86 17.82
CA LYS A 144 -23.27 -7.23 17.15
C LYS A 144 -24.22 -8.03 18.05
N GLU A 145 -23.70 -8.67 19.09
CA GLU A 145 -24.47 -9.47 20.05
C GLU A 145 -24.85 -8.67 21.31
N VAL A 146 -24.33 -7.45 21.47
CA VAL A 146 -24.64 -6.59 22.62
C VAL A 146 -25.86 -5.74 22.28
N GLU A 147 -27.03 -6.16 22.77
CA GLU A 147 -28.25 -5.34 22.73
C GLU A 147 -28.12 -4.17 23.72
N VAL A 148 -28.02 -2.94 23.21
CA VAL A 148 -28.02 -1.71 24.04
C VAL A 148 -29.45 -1.17 24.13
N GLU A 149 -30.07 -1.28 25.31
CA GLU A 149 -31.38 -0.67 25.55
C GLU A 149 -31.26 0.87 25.63
N PRO A 150 -32.13 1.64 24.96
CA PRO A 150 -32.11 3.10 25.01
C PRO A 150 -32.56 3.63 26.38
N ASP A 151 -31.87 4.66 26.88
CA ASP A 151 -32.18 5.31 28.15
C ASP A 151 -33.52 6.06 28.09
N LYS A 152 -34.30 6.03 29.18
CA LYS A 152 -35.49 6.87 29.35
C LYS A 152 -35.19 8.06 30.24
N VAL A 153 -35.49 9.27 29.78
CA VAL A 153 -35.33 10.50 30.54
C VAL A 153 -36.68 11.19 30.71
N VAL A 154 -37.05 11.53 31.95
CA VAL A 154 -38.28 12.27 32.24
C VAL A 154 -37.98 13.76 32.31
N VAL A 155 -38.56 14.53 31.39
CA VAL A 155 -38.50 15.99 31.40
C VAL A 155 -39.93 16.50 31.59
N GLU A 156 -40.15 17.27 32.67
CA GLU A 156 -41.46 17.87 32.99
C GLU A 156 -42.64 16.87 33.08
N GLY A 157 -42.38 15.63 33.52
CA GLY A 157 -43.41 14.59 33.66
C GLY A 157 -43.77 13.87 32.36
N VAL A 158 -43.03 14.12 31.28
CA VAL A 158 -43.15 13.39 30.01
C VAL A 158 -41.89 12.53 29.81
N GLU A 159 -42.08 11.24 29.54
CA GLU A 159 -41.00 10.29 29.27
C GLU A 159 -40.50 10.45 27.83
N TYR A 160 -39.22 10.77 27.68
CA TYR A 160 -38.52 10.80 26.40
C TYR A 160 -37.51 9.66 26.32
N TRP A 161 -37.38 9.08 25.14
CA TRP A 161 -36.27 8.18 24.83
C TRP A 161 -35.03 9.01 24.50
N LYS A 162 -33.95 8.75 25.21
CA LYS A 162 -32.62 9.29 24.93
C LYS A 162 -31.79 8.16 24.33
N VAL A 163 -31.08 8.46 23.23
CA VAL A 163 -30.10 7.54 22.68
C VAL A 163 -29.03 7.29 23.76
N ALA A 164 -28.84 6.03 24.14
CA ALA A 164 -27.79 5.63 25.07
C ALA A 164 -26.42 6.07 24.51
N ALA A 165 -25.43 6.27 25.39
CA ALA A 165 -24.07 6.53 24.93
C ALA A 165 -23.60 5.35 24.05
N ALA A 166 -22.90 5.67 22.96
CA ALA A 166 -22.30 4.63 22.13
C ALA A 166 -21.35 3.79 22.99
N PRO A 167 -21.41 2.46 22.93
CA PRO A 167 -20.51 1.61 23.70
C PRO A 167 -19.08 1.81 23.24
N ASP A 168 -18.13 1.65 24.17
CA ASP A 168 -16.71 1.64 23.86
C ASP A 168 -16.39 0.49 22.89
N VAL A 169 -15.72 0.82 21.78
CA VAL A 169 -15.40 -0.13 20.72
C VAL A 169 -13.98 -0.64 20.90
N TYR A 170 -13.86 -1.96 21.05
CA TYR A 170 -12.60 -2.68 21.02
C TYR A 170 -12.45 -3.46 19.72
N TRP A 171 -11.23 -3.85 19.40
CA TRP A 171 -10.91 -4.69 18.25
C TRP A 171 -10.23 -5.97 18.72
N THR A 172 -10.68 -7.11 18.20
CA THR A 172 -10.09 -8.42 18.52
C THR A 172 -9.88 -9.22 17.24
N ALA A 173 -8.77 -9.96 17.18
CA ALA A 173 -8.50 -10.90 16.11
C ALA A 173 -9.50 -12.07 16.15
N THR A 174 -10.08 -12.41 15.00
CA THR A 174 -10.92 -13.59 14.87
C THR A 174 -10.06 -14.86 14.89
N PRO A 175 -10.65 -16.06 15.07
CA PRO A 175 -9.90 -17.31 14.94
C PRO A 175 -9.16 -17.46 13.60
N ALA A 176 -9.76 -16.98 12.51
CA ALA A 176 -9.15 -17.02 11.18
C ALA A 176 -7.95 -16.05 11.07
N GLY A 177 -8.09 -14.82 11.59
CA GLY A 177 -7.00 -13.85 11.64
C GLY A 177 -5.83 -14.33 12.50
N LEU A 178 -6.13 -14.93 13.66
CA LEU A 178 -5.11 -15.50 14.54
C LEU A 178 -4.41 -16.70 13.90
N ALA A 179 -5.15 -17.59 13.23
CA ALA A 179 -4.56 -18.71 12.50
C ALA A 179 -3.61 -18.25 11.38
N HIS A 180 -3.99 -17.20 10.64
CA HIS A 180 -3.13 -16.59 9.62
C HIS A 180 -1.85 -15.99 10.24
N PHE A 181 -1.99 -15.24 11.34
CA PHE A 181 -0.85 -14.68 12.06
C PHE A 181 0.10 -15.76 12.60
N GLN A 182 -0.43 -16.86 13.13
CA GLN A 182 0.38 -17.98 13.63
C GLN A 182 1.06 -18.78 12.52
N ALA A 183 0.45 -18.85 11.34
CA ALA A 183 1.05 -19.49 10.16
C ALA A 183 2.25 -18.70 9.62
N TYR A 184 2.33 -17.39 9.90
CA TYR A 184 3.47 -16.57 9.54
C TYR A 184 4.71 -16.95 10.37
N GLN A 185 5.64 -17.65 9.74
CA GLN A 185 6.87 -18.17 10.35
C GLN A 185 8.10 -17.63 9.60
N PRO A 186 8.54 -16.39 9.90
CA PRO A 186 9.56 -15.69 9.10
C PRO A 186 10.89 -16.46 9.04
N MET A 187 11.31 -17.09 10.13
CA MET A 187 12.51 -17.93 10.14
C MET A 187 12.43 -19.11 9.16
N GLU A 188 11.27 -19.74 9.05
CA GLU A 188 11.07 -20.86 8.12
C GLU A 188 11.00 -20.36 6.67
N LEU A 189 10.34 -19.23 6.42
CA LEU A 189 10.31 -18.58 5.11
C LEU A 189 11.72 -18.18 4.63
N LEU A 190 12.55 -17.64 5.52
CA LEU A 190 13.95 -17.30 5.22
C LEU A 190 14.79 -18.53 4.86
N ARG A 191 14.65 -19.63 5.61
CA ARG A 191 15.31 -20.90 5.30
C ARG A 191 14.87 -21.45 3.95
N GLN A 192 13.56 -21.48 3.68
CA GLN A 192 13.02 -21.94 2.40
C GLN A 192 13.49 -21.07 1.23
N MET A 193 13.54 -19.75 1.41
CA MET A 193 14.04 -18.81 0.41
C MET A 193 15.47 -19.15 -0.02
N VAL A 194 16.38 -19.41 0.93
CA VAL A 194 17.77 -19.80 0.63
C VAL A 194 17.84 -21.21 0.04
N GLN A 195 17.07 -22.17 0.57
CA GLN A 195 17.03 -23.55 0.04
C GLN A 195 16.55 -23.61 -1.42
N ASN A 196 15.65 -22.72 -1.82
CA ASN A 196 15.15 -22.63 -3.19
C ASN A 196 16.21 -22.06 -4.16
N GLU A 197 17.13 -21.23 -3.68
CA GLU A 197 18.16 -20.57 -4.48
C GLU A 197 19.52 -20.58 -3.77
N PRO A 198 20.09 -21.78 -3.50
CA PRO A 198 21.31 -21.92 -2.68
C PRO A 198 22.52 -21.25 -3.32
N GLN A 199 22.50 -21.07 -4.65
CA GLN A 199 23.55 -20.35 -5.36
C GLN A 199 23.69 -18.89 -4.89
N TYR A 200 22.63 -18.27 -4.36
CA TYR A 200 22.65 -16.89 -3.89
C TYR A 200 22.79 -16.76 -2.37
N GLU A 201 23.04 -17.84 -1.63
CA GLU A 201 23.18 -17.83 -0.18
C GLU A 201 24.16 -16.76 0.31
N GLU A 202 25.32 -16.65 -0.34
CA GLU A 202 26.33 -15.65 0.00
C GLU A 202 25.84 -14.21 -0.22
N ILE A 203 25.07 -13.99 -1.28
CA ILE A 203 24.48 -12.68 -1.57
C ILE A 203 23.45 -12.32 -0.51
N PHE A 204 22.56 -13.25 -0.14
CA PHE A 204 21.60 -13.04 0.95
C PHE A 204 22.31 -12.72 2.26
N ARG A 205 23.40 -13.43 2.59
CA ARG A 205 24.23 -13.17 3.77
C ARG A 205 24.82 -11.77 3.76
N MET A 206 25.37 -11.32 2.63
CA MET A 206 25.92 -9.96 2.47
C MET A 206 24.86 -8.88 2.68
N VAL A 207 23.68 -9.02 2.04
CA VAL A 207 22.58 -8.06 2.19
C VAL A 207 22.04 -8.04 3.63
N LEU A 208 21.84 -9.20 4.26
CA LEU A 208 21.43 -9.29 5.66
C LEU A 208 22.46 -8.67 6.61
N SER A 209 23.75 -8.91 6.38
CA SER A 209 24.84 -8.31 7.17
C SER A 209 24.83 -6.78 7.08
N ALA A 210 24.67 -6.23 5.86
CA ALA A 210 24.60 -4.78 5.65
C ALA A 210 23.38 -4.16 6.35
N THR A 211 22.21 -4.78 6.21
CA THR A 211 20.96 -4.30 6.82
C THR A 211 20.89 -4.53 8.34
N ALA A 212 21.71 -5.43 8.90
CA ALA A 212 21.81 -5.66 10.34
C ALA A 212 22.68 -4.62 11.08
N ALA A 213 23.43 -3.79 10.35
CA ALA A 213 24.24 -2.71 10.91
C ALA A 213 23.38 -1.61 11.56
N ASP A 214 23.99 -0.84 12.47
CA ASP A 214 23.32 0.26 13.15
C ASP A 214 22.83 1.32 12.14
N GLY A 215 21.52 1.56 12.13
CA GLY A 215 20.86 2.51 11.23
C GLY A 215 20.37 1.91 9.90
N GLY A 216 20.61 0.62 9.65
CA GLY A 216 20.23 -0.05 8.40
C GLY A 216 21.09 0.36 7.21
N GLU A 217 20.63 0.04 6.00
CA GLU A 217 21.37 0.29 4.77
C GLU A 217 20.49 0.83 3.63
N SER A 218 21.07 1.62 2.73
CA SER A 218 20.40 2.16 1.54
C SER A 218 20.45 1.18 0.36
N VAL A 219 19.45 1.22 -0.52
CA VAL A 219 19.43 0.40 -1.76
C VAL A 219 20.71 0.57 -2.56
N LYS A 220 21.20 1.81 -2.68
CA LYS A 220 22.42 2.12 -3.43
C LYS A 220 23.64 1.38 -2.89
N ASN A 221 23.86 1.45 -1.58
CA ASN A 221 25.01 0.80 -0.95
C ASN A 221 24.89 -0.73 -1.00
N ILE A 222 23.67 -1.28 -0.89
CA ILE A 222 23.42 -2.71 -1.09
C ILE A 222 23.75 -3.11 -2.54
N ASP A 223 23.38 -2.29 -3.53
CA ASP A 223 23.70 -2.55 -4.93
C ASP A 223 25.22 -2.51 -5.19
N ASP A 224 25.90 -1.48 -4.68
CA ASP A 224 27.37 -1.36 -4.77
C ASP A 224 28.10 -2.55 -4.13
N LEU A 225 27.51 -3.20 -3.12
CA LEU A 225 28.07 -4.37 -2.44
C LEU A 225 27.97 -5.65 -3.27
N VAL A 226 26.87 -5.83 -4.01
CA VAL A 226 26.56 -7.10 -4.69
C VAL A 226 26.78 -7.06 -6.20
N SER A 227 26.76 -5.87 -6.82
CA SER A 227 26.69 -5.69 -8.28
C SER A 227 27.80 -6.36 -9.08
N ASP A 228 28.98 -6.49 -8.48
CA ASP A 228 30.19 -7.00 -9.12
C ASP A 228 30.32 -8.53 -9.02
N ASP A 229 29.42 -9.19 -8.29
CA ASP A 229 29.47 -10.65 -8.15
C ASP A 229 29.19 -11.33 -9.51
N PRO A 230 30.06 -12.25 -9.97
CA PRO A 230 29.89 -12.98 -11.23
C PRO A 230 28.56 -13.74 -11.34
N ILE A 231 28.03 -14.24 -10.22
CA ILE A 231 26.81 -15.04 -10.21
C ILE A 231 25.56 -14.23 -10.54
N LEU A 232 25.64 -12.90 -10.36
CA LEU A 232 24.55 -11.97 -10.65
C LEU A 232 24.58 -11.47 -12.10
N GLN A 233 25.54 -11.88 -12.92
CA GLN A 233 25.66 -11.38 -14.30
C GLN A 233 24.81 -12.19 -15.30
N SER A 234 24.52 -13.46 -15.02
CA SER A 234 23.75 -14.33 -15.93
C SER A 234 22.95 -15.39 -15.18
N PRO A 235 21.63 -15.21 -14.96
CA PRO A 235 20.83 -14.04 -15.37
C PRO A 235 21.21 -12.78 -14.58
N ARG A 236 21.05 -11.60 -15.18
CA ARG A 236 21.31 -10.33 -14.49
C ARG A 236 20.34 -10.17 -13.31
N ARG A 237 20.88 -9.99 -12.10
CA ARG A 237 20.13 -9.68 -10.88
C ARG A 237 20.70 -8.40 -10.23
N TYR A 238 19.86 -7.68 -9.51
CA TYR A 238 20.18 -6.41 -8.84
C TYR A 238 19.84 -6.51 -7.35
N ALA A 239 20.35 -5.60 -6.52
CA ALA A 239 20.08 -5.59 -5.07
C ALA A 239 18.59 -5.72 -4.72
N MET A 240 17.72 -5.01 -5.46
CA MET A 240 16.27 -5.05 -5.25
C MET A 240 15.69 -6.47 -5.28
N TYR A 241 16.24 -7.39 -6.07
CA TYR A 241 15.78 -8.78 -6.09
C TYR A 241 15.94 -9.47 -4.73
N PHE A 242 17.06 -9.22 -4.06
CA PHE A 242 17.38 -9.80 -2.77
C PHE A 242 16.63 -9.09 -1.65
N ILE A 243 16.50 -7.77 -1.76
CA ILE A 243 15.73 -6.94 -0.84
C ILE A 243 14.26 -7.39 -0.84
N ASP A 244 13.61 -7.47 -2.01
CA ASP A 244 12.20 -7.87 -2.13
C ASP A 244 11.95 -9.27 -1.55
N LYS A 245 12.88 -10.20 -1.77
CA LYS A 245 12.76 -11.56 -1.24
C LYS A 245 12.94 -11.60 0.28
N LEU A 246 13.94 -10.89 0.80
CA LEU A 246 14.18 -10.81 2.24
C LEU A 246 13.03 -10.10 2.95
N GLU A 247 12.46 -9.05 2.37
CA GLU A 247 11.29 -8.35 2.90
C GLU A 247 10.09 -9.30 2.97
N ARG A 248 9.75 -9.98 1.87
CA ARG A 248 8.64 -10.95 1.82
C ARG A 248 8.80 -12.13 2.77
N ALA A 249 10.04 -12.53 3.06
CA ALA A 249 10.32 -13.59 4.01
C ALA A 249 10.33 -13.12 5.48
N GLY A 250 10.19 -11.81 5.74
CA GLY A 250 10.27 -11.25 7.09
C GLY A 250 11.71 -11.17 7.62
N GLY A 251 12.69 -10.97 6.76
CA GLY A 251 14.09 -10.77 7.14
C GLY A 251 14.46 -9.31 7.37
N ILE A 252 13.93 -8.42 6.53
CA ILE A 252 14.24 -6.99 6.57
C ILE A 252 12.97 -6.16 6.38
N GLN A 253 13.02 -4.89 6.78
CA GLN A 253 11.91 -3.95 6.63
C GLN A 253 12.43 -2.55 6.29
N TRP A 254 11.65 -1.78 5.53
CA TRP A 254 11.92 -0.37 5.29
C TRP A 254 11.53 0.49 6.51
N ARG A 255 12.50 1.21 7.08
CA ARG A 255 12.31 2.18 8.18
C ARG A 255 13.04 3.51 7.92
N GLY A 256 12.96 3.99 6.68
CA GLY A 256 13.82 5.08 6.17
C GLY A 256 15.18 4.61 5.65
N ALA A 257 15.59 3.41 6.06
CA ALA A 257 16.62 2.57 5.46
C ALA A 257 16.17 1.10 5.56
N TRP A 258 16.82 0.18 4.85
CA TRP A 258 16.56 -1.25 4.99
C TRP A 258 17.21 -1.77 6.26
N VAL A 259 16.39 -2.26 7.19
CA VAL A 259 16.84 -2.72 8.50
C VAL A 259 16.48 -4.19 8.66
N ALA A 260 17.43 -5.01 9.11
CA ALA A 260 17.15 -6.39 9.49
C ALA A 260 16.27 -6.42 10.75
N ILE A 261 15.15 -7.14 10.67
CA ILE A 261 14.31 -7.40 11.84
C ILE A 261 14.87 -8.58 12.64
N GLN A 262 14.25 -8.91 13.78
CA GLN A 262 14.78 -9.94 14.68
C GLN A 262 14.99 -11.29 13.97
N ALA A 263 14.01 -11.75 13.19
CA ALA A 263 14.14 -12.98 12.41
C ALA A 263 15.29 -12.93 11.39
N GLY A 264 15.50 -11.79 10.71
CA GLY A 264 16.65 -11.61 9.81
C GLY A 264 17.99 -11.66 10.53
N LYS A 265 18.08 -11.07 11.73
CA LYS A 265 19.30 -11.11 12.57
C LYS A 265 19.59 -12.52 13.08
N ASP A 266 18.56 -13.22 13.54
CA ASP A 266 18.68 -14.60 14.01
C ASP A 266 19.08 -15.53 12.86
N PHE A 267 18.48 -15.36 11.68
CA PHE A 267 18.85 -16.12 10.48
C PHE A 267 20.26 -15.80 9.99
N LEU A 268 20.70 -14.54 10.05
CA LEU A 268 22.10 -14.18 9.77
C LEU A 268 23.07 -14.86 10.75
N ALA A 269 22.69 -15.02 12.01
CA ALA A 269 23.49 -15.78 12.97
C ALA A 269 23.55 -17.28 12.59
N GLU A 270 22.46 -17.88 12.09
CA GLU A 270 22.45 -19.25 11.56
C GLU A 270 23.38 -19.40 10.34
N LEU A 271 23.40 -18.43 9.42
CA LEU A 271 24.27 -18.45 8.24
C LEU A 271 25.77 -18.27 8.57
N ASN A 272 26.09 -17.72 9.74
CA ASN A 272 27.46 -17.49 10.18
C ASN A 272 28.00 -18.57 11.13
N ALA A 273 27.15 -19.54 11.52
CA ALA A 273 27.50 -20.64 12.42
C ALA A 273 28.21 -21.78 11.70
#